data_AF-A0A2E2KHD7-F1
#
_entry.id   AF-A0A2E2KHD7-F1
#
_cell.length_a   1.000
_cell.length_b   1.000
_cell.length_c   1.000
_cell.angle_alpha   90.00
_cell.angle_beta   90.00
_cell.angle_gamma   90.00
#
_symmetry.space_group_name_H-M   'P 1'
#
loop_
_entity.id
_entity.type
_entity.pdbx_description
1 polymer ?
#
loop_
_entity_poly.entity_id
_entity_poly.type
_entity_poly.pdbx_seq_one_letter_code
_entity_poly.pdbx_strand_id
1 'polypeptide(L)' 'MTDLTEKPKPPEDYECCESGCSYCIWDAYYEALEAWNTQKASQIGKSEELS' A
#
# COMPACT_ATOMS: atom_id res chain seq x y z
N MET A 1 1.68 -14.97 -0.51
CA MET A 1 2.59 -14.05 -1.21
C MET A 1 1.74 -12.84 -1.55
N THR A 2 1.91 -11.75 -0.83
CA THR A 2 1.17 -10.52 -1.10
C THR A 2 1.92 -9.82 -2.23
N ASP A 3 1.45 -10.00 -3.46
CA ASP A 3 1.95 -9.27 -4.61
C ASP A 3 1.77 -7.77 -4.36
N LEU A 4 2.87 -7.08 -4.07
CA LEU A 4 2.96 -5.62 -3.96
C LEU A 4 2.92 -4.94 -5.35
N THR A 5 2.47 -5.68 -6.37
CA THR A 5 2.33 -5.22 -7.74
C THR A 5 1.21 -4.20 -7.85
N GLU A 6 0.14 -4.39 -7.08
CA GLU A 6 -1.02 -3.49 -7.05
C GLU A 6 -0.87 -2.39 -6.01
N LYS A 7 -1.27 -1.17 -6.39
CA LYS A 7 -1.24 -0.02 -5.48
C LYS A 7 -2.19 -0.27 -4.31
N PRO A 8 -1.75 -0.07 -3.05
CA PRO A 8 -2.66 -0.19 -1.92
C PRO A 8 -3.81 0.81 -2.08
N LYS A 9 -5.02 0.36 -1.74
CA LYS A 9 -6.20 1.21 -1.75
C LYS A 9 -6.28 1.96 -0.43
N PRO A 10 -6.67 3.25 -0.46
CA PRO A 10 -6.92 3.97 0.78
C PRO A 10 -8.04 3.28 1.56
N PRO A 11 -7.93 3.25 2.90
CA PRO A 11 -9.03 2.77 3.73
C PRO A 11 -10.22 3.71 3.60
N GLU A 12 -11.41 3.15 3.72
CA GLU A 12 -12.65 3.94 3.71
C GLU A 12 -12.86 4.65 5.05
N ASP A 13 -13.70 5.68 5.07
CA ASP A 13 -13.97 6.49 6.26
C ASP A 13 -14.51 5.66 7.43
N TYR A 14 -15.31 4.61 7.14
CA TYR A 14 -15.84 3.70 8.16
C TYR A 14 -14.80 2.71 8.71
N GLU A 15 -13.67 2.50 8.01
CA GLU A 15 -12.55 1.70 8.51
C GLU A 15 -11.64 2.53 9.43
N CYS A 16 -11.66 3.85 9.24
CA CYS A 16 -11.10 4.78 10.19
C CYS A 16 -12.02 4.83 11.41
N CYS A 17 -11.52 4.26 12.52
CA CYS A 17 -12.22 4.24 13.79
C CYS A 17 -12.57 5.65 14.32
N GLU A 18 -11.90 6.71 13.84
CA GLU A 18 -12.07 8.15 14.15
C GLU A 18 -12.13 8.54 15.65
N SER A 19 -12.00 7.57 16.54
CA SER A 19 -12.23 7.66 17.99
C SER A 19 -11.00 7.21 18.79
N GLY A 20 -9.84 7.04 18.14
CA GLY A 20 -8.58 6.70 18.80
C GLY A 20 -8.35 5.20 18.99
N CYS A 21 -8.64 4.38 17.97
CA CYS A 21 -8.20 2.98 17.98
C CYS A 21 -6.67 2.88 18.17
N SER A 22 -6.22 1.88 18.93
CA SER A 22 -4.80 1.69 19.26
C SER A 22 -3.89 1.46 18.05
N TYR A 23 -4.48 1.12 16.90
CA TYR A 23 -3.79 1.00 15.62
C TYR A 23 -4.54 1.82 14.57
N CYS A 24 -3.83 2.74 13.92
CA CYS A 24 -4.38 3.59 12.88
C CYS A 24 -4.31 2.86 11.53
N ILE A 25 -5.46 2.68 10.89
CA ILE A 25 -5.53 2.08 9.55
C ILE A 25 -4.75 2.91 8.51
N TRP A 26 -4.65 4.23 8.72
CA TRP A 26 -3.89 5.12 7.86
C TRP A 26 -2.38 4.88 7.95
N ASP A 27 -1.85 4.57 9.14
CA ASP A 27 -0.44 4.25 9.30
C ASP A 27 -0.09 3.00 8.46
N ALA A 28 -0.90 1.95 8.58
CA ALA A 28 -0.78 0.73 7.79
C ALA A 28 -0.79 1.01 6.28
N TYR A 29 -1.71 1.87 5.84
CA TYR A 29 -1.85 2.27 4.45
C TYR A 29 -0.62 3.03 3.94
N TYR A 30 -0.11 3.99 4.72
CA TYR A 30 1.07 4.77 4.33
C TYR A 30 2.33 3.91 4.29
N GLU A 31 2.51 3.00 5.25
CA GLU A 31 3.61 2.01 5.23
C GLU A 31 3.56 1.14 3.97
N ALA A 32 2.38 0.61 3.64
CA ALA A 32 2.17 -0.18 2.44
C ALA A 32 2.39 0.64 1.15
N LEU A 33 1.96 1.91 1.14
CA LEU A 33 2.11 2.82 0.01
C LEU A 33 3.56 3.20 -0.23
N GLU A 34 4.35 3.42 0.82
CA GLU A 34 5.78 3.69 0.72
C GLU A 34 6.54 2.47 0.17
N ALA A 35 6.22 1.28 0.69
CA ALA A 35 6.79 0.03 0.19
C ALA A 35 6.43 -0.18 -1.29
N TRP A 36 5.18 0.09 -1.68
CA TRP A 36 4.75 0.04 -3.07
C TRP A 36 5.49 1.05 -3.94
N ASN A 37 5.62 2.30 -3.51
CA ASN A 37 6.34 3.34 -4.27
C ASN A 37 7.81 2.96 -4.49
N THR A 38 8.48 2.47 -3.44
CA THR A 38 9.87 2.02 -3.50
C THR A 38 10.03 0.83 -4.44
N GLN A 39 9.14 -0.15 -4.32
CA GLN A 39 9.16 -1.32 -5.20
C GLN A 39 8.85 -0.92 -6.65
N LYS A 40 7.84 -0.09 -6.88
CA LYS A 40 7.45 0.38 -8.22
C LYS A 40 8.56 1.20 -8.87
N ALA A 41 9.24 2.07 -8.12
CA ALA A 41 10.42 2.77 -8.62
C ALA A 41 11.53 1.79 -9.05
N SER A 42 11.68 0.66 -8.34
CA SER A 42 12.58 -0.43 -8.72
C SER A 42 12.04 -1.37 -9.82
N GLN A 43 10.72 -1.46 -10.00
CA GLN A 43 10.04 -2.40 -10.91
C GLN A 43 9.53 -1.78 -12.21
N ILE A 44 9.46 -0.44 -12.33
CA ILE A 44 9.20 0.24 -13.61
C ILE A 44 10.28 -0.11 -14.66
N GLY A 45 11.44 -0.63 -14.25
CA GLY A 45 12.44 -1.24 -15.14
C GLY A 45 12.27 -2.74 -15.40
N LYS A 46 11.22 -3.39 -14.88
CA LYS A 46 11.06 -4.87 -14.85
C LYS A 46 9.66 -5.37 -15.27
N SER A 47 8.69 -4.48 -15.48
CA SER A 47 7.32 -4.82 -15.88
C SER A 47 7.14 -5.18 -17.36
N GLU A 48 8.21 -5.19 -18.15
CA GLU A 48 8.18 -5.62 -19.57
C GLU A 48 8.67 -7.07 -19.79
N GLU A 49 9.06 -7.81 -18.73
CA GLU A 49 9.66 -9.14 -18.87
C GLU A 49 8.78 -10.31 -18.38
N LEU A 50 7.53 -10.06 -17.94
CA LEU A 50 6.54 -11.11 -17.65
C LEU A 50 5.29 -10.94 -18.54
N SER A 51 5.44 -11.17 -19.84
CA SER A 51 4.38 -11.63 -20.75
C SER A 51 4.99 -12.46 -21.87
#